data_AF-A0AA85GFX5-F1
#
_entry.id   AF-A0AA85GFX5-F1
#
_cell.length_a   1.000
_cell.length_b   1.000
_cell.length_c   1.000
_cell.angle_alpha   90.00
_cell.angle_beta   90.00
_cell.angle_gamma   90.00
#
_symmetry.space_group_name_H-M   'P 1'
#
loop_
_entity.id
_entity.type
_entity.pdbx_description
1 polymer ?
#
loop_
_entity_poly.entity_id
_entity_poly.type
_entity_poly.pdbx_seq_one_letter_code
_entity_poly.pdbx_strand_id
1 'polypeptide(L)'
;MLSCVFRRLFSQLGLGTPSLTLSFLSLIPKASVSSLPAFVYKSHACGELSTQHINSTVTVCGWLEHCRLSSRFLVLRDDRGLIQIYCDKNSLQIPQFNSESVLRVTGKVQARPEKDVNKRMPTGEIEIVAESIEILSHSSPLSFLPKDAANVNEMERLKYRYIDLRSSNMQRNMRFRSSIILQMRSFLCQNNGFTEIETPYLFKITPGESVCINF
;
A
#
# COMPACT_ATOMS: atom_id res chain seq x y z
N MET A 1 26.95 -18.55 -4.10
CA MET A 1 26.79 -20.00 -3.86
C MET A 1 25.41 -20.54 -4.29
N LEU A 2 24.29 -19.83 -4.09
CA LEU A 2 22.96 -20.31 -4.52
C LEU A 2 22.79 -20.53 -6.05
N SER A 3 23.50 -19.78 -6.89
CA SER A 3 23.37 -19.93 -8.36
C SER A 3 23.98 -21.24 -8.90
N CYS A 4 24.96 -21.83 -8.21
CA CYS A 4 25.60 -23.08 -8.63
C CYS A 4 24.75 -24.31 -8.27
N VAL A 5 24.03 -24.27 -7.15
CA VAL A 5 23.15 -25.38 -6.71
C VAL A 5 21.93 -25.48 -7.61
N PHE A 6 21.34 -24.34 -8.00
CA PHE A 6 20.19 -24.30 -8.91
C PHE A 6 20.53 -24.79 -10.33
N ARG A 7 21.73 -24.51 -10.85
CA ARG A 7 22.19 -25.00 -12.16
C ARG A 7 22.36 -26.52 -12.20
N ARG A 8 22.80 -27.14 -11.10
CA ARG A 8 22.99 -28.59 -11.03
C ARG A 8 21.66 -29.36 -11.01
N LEU A 9 20.62 -28.79 -10.39
CA LEU A 9 19.28 -29.40 -10.37
C LEU A 9 18.61 -29.37 -11.76
N PHE A 10 18.75 -28.26 -12.51
CA PHE A 10 18.16 -28.14 -13.85
C PHE A 10 18.86 -29.00 -14.91
N SER A 11 20.18 -29.21 -14.78
CA SER A 11 20.96 -30.08 -15.67
C SER A 11 20.56 -31.55 -15.61
N GLN A 12 20.03 -32.04 -14.48
CA GLN A 12 19.62 -33.45 -14.35
C GLN A 12 18.22 -33.72 -14.91
N LEU A 13 17.42 -32.68 -15.16
CA LEU A 13 16.04 -32.78 -15.63
C LEU A 13 15.86 -32.51 -17.13
N GLY A 14 16.95 -32.32 -17.89
CA GLY A 14 16.91 -32.15 -19.35
C GLY A 14 16.20 -30.88 -19.84
N LEU A 15 15.92 -29.93 -18.97
CA LEU A 15 15.27 -28.66 -19.33
C LEU A 15 16.34 -27.62 -19.66
N GLY A 16 16.38 -27.21 -20.94
CA GLY A 16 17.28 -26.17 -21.44
C GLY A 16 17.17 -24.87 -20.63
N THR A 17 18.28 -24.14 -20.55
CA THR A 17 18.37 -22.88 -19.80
C THR A 17 17.37 -21.85 -20.34
N PRO A 18 16.34 -21.43 -19.57
CA PRO A 18 15.53 -20.31 -19.99
C PRO A 18 16.37 -19.04 -19.83
N SER A 19 16.45 -18.24 -20.88
CA SER A 19 16.97 -16.88 -20.85
C SER A 19 16.24 -16.10 -19.75
N LEU A 20 16.96 -15.72 -18.69
CA LEU A 20 16.46 -14.90 -17.59
C LEU A 20 16.29 -13.45 -18.05
N THR A 21 15.34 -13.22 -18.94
CA THR A 21 14.71 -11.92 -19.16
C THR A 21 13.23 -12.09 -18.87
N LEU A 22 12.93 -12.35 -17.60
CA LEU A 22 11.57 -12.24 -17.08
C LEU A 22 11.58 -11.15 -16.02
N SER A 23 10.83 -10.11 -16.37
CA SER A 23 10.35 -9.02 -15.53
C SER A 23 9.79 -9.57 -14.21
N PHE A 24 10.65 -9.70 -13.19
CA PHE A 24 10.26 -10.04 -11.82
C PHE A 24 9.20 -9.10 -11.22
N LEU A 25 8.99 -7.93 -11.84
CA LEU A 25 7.90 -7.00 -11.53
C LEU A 25 6.49 -7.54 -11.85
N SER A 26 6.35 -8.59 -12.66
CA SER A 26 5.05 -9.16 -13.05
C SER A 26 4.44 -10.14 -12.04
N LEU A 27 5.21 -10.59 -11.04
CA LEU A 27 4.77 -11.57 -10.03
C LEU A 27 4.24 -10.93 -8.74
N ILE A 28 4.14 -9.61 -8.67
CA ILE A 28 3.36 -8.96 -7.63
C ILE A 28 1.89 -9.25 -7.97
N PRO A 29 1.13 -9.98 -7.13
CA PRO A 29 -0.30 -10.07 -7.34
C PRO A 29 -0.85 -8.65 -7.28
N LYS A 30 -1.27 -8.10 -8.41
CA LYS A 30 -2.22 -6.98 -8.43
C LYS A 30 -3.48 -7.56 -7.82
N ALA A 31 -3.66 -7.36 -6.51
CA ALA A 31 -4.88 -7.73 -5.82
C ALA A 31 -6.01 -6.87 -6.39
N SER A 32 -6.63 -7.33 -7.47
CA SER A 32 -7.87 -6.77 -8.03
C SER A 32 -9.02 -7.19 -7.13
N VAL A 33 -9.21 -6.46 -6.03
CA VAL A 33 -10.41 -6.58 -5.21
C VAL A 33 -11.43 -5.63 -5.84
N SER A 34 -12.32 -6.16 -6.67
CA SER A 34 -13.27 -5.37 -7.47
C SER A 34 -14.46 -4.82 -6.68
N SER A 35 -14.54 -5.07 -5.37
CA SER A 35 -15.53 -4.42 -4.50
C SER A 35 -15.03 -4.41 -3.06
N LEU A 36 -14.96 -3.23 -2.46
CA LEU A 36 -14.71 -3.12 -1.03
C LEU A 36 -15.95 -3.62 -0.27
N PRO A 37 -15.78 -4.29 0.89
CA PRO A 37 -16.89 -4.90 1.61
C PRO A 37 -17.87 -3.85 2.17
N ALA A 38 -19.14 -4.25 2.32
CA ALA A 38 -20.27 -3.43 2.79
C ALA A 38 -20.09 -2.79 4.19
N PHE A 39 -19.01 -3.09 4.90
CA PHE A 39 -18.70 -2.58 6.25
C PHE A 39 -17.77 -1.36 6.26
N VAL A 40 -17.42 -0.80 5.09
CA VAL A 40 -16.43 0.26 4.98
C VAL A 40 -17.11 1.58 4.59
N TYR A 41 -16.73 2.67 5.26
CA TYR A 41 -17.15 4.05 4.95
C TYR A 41 -16.68 4.57 3.59
N LYS A 42 -16.12 3.73 2.72
CA LYS A 42 -15.55 4.08 1.42
C LYS A 42 -16.07 3.14 0.34
N SER A 43 -16.37 3.70 -0.83
CA SER A 43 -16.85 2.97 -2.00
C SER A 43 -15.72 2.31 -2.80
N HIS A 44 -14.60 3.03 -2.94
CA HIS A 44 -13.44 2.63 -3.74
C HIS A 44 -12.15 2.95 -2.97
N ALA A 45 -11.08 2.20 -3.21
CA ALA A 45 -9.76 2.56 -2.70
C ALA A 45 -9.13 3.63 -3.60
N CYS A 46 -8.34 4.55 -3.03
CA CYS A 46 -7.79 5.69 -3.79
C CYS A 46 -6.95 5.24 -5.00
N GLY A 47 -6.15 4.19 -4.85
CA GLY A 47 -5.26 3.69 -5.92
C GLY A 47 -5.91 2.76 -6.94
N GLU A 48 -7.19 2.42 -6.79
CA GLU A 48 -7.91 1.50 -7.70
C GLU A 48 -8.69 2.24 -8.79
N LEU A 49 -8.90 3.55 -8.62
CA LEU A 49 -9.62 4.36 -9.58
C LEU A 49 -8.84 4.50 -10.91
N SER A 50 -9.58 4.48 -12.00
CA SER A 50 -9.09 4.55 -13.38
C SER A 50 -10.05 5.35 -14.25
N THR A 51 -9.70 5.55 -15.52
CA THR A 51 -10.52 6.25 -16.52
C THR A 51 -11.90 5.61 -16.73
N GLN A 52 -12.03 4.31 -16.42
CA GLN A 52 -13.32 3.60 -16.43
C GLN A 52 -14.34 4.17 -15.44
N HIS A 53 -13.88 4.88 -14.41
CA HIS A 53 -14.75 5.43 -13.38
C HIS A 53 -15.14 6.89 -13.64
N ILE A 54 -14.77 7.47 -14.79
CA ILE A 54 -15.13 8.86 -15.14
C ILE A 54 -16.66 9.02 -15.08
N ASN A 55 -17.09 10.15 -14.52
CA ASN A 55 -18.48 10.51 -14.24
C ASN A 55 -19.19 9.73 -13.12
N SER A 56 -18.53 8.75 -12.48
CA SER A 56 -19.10 8.11 -11.29
C SER A 56 -18.89 8.95 -10.05
N THR A 57 -19.88 8.95 -9.14
CA THR A 57 -19.74 9.52 -7.80
C THR A 57 -19.13 8.46 -6.90
N VAL A 58 -18.01 8.81 -6.26
CA VAL A 58 -17.24 7.91 -5.41
C VAL A 58 -16.99 8.57 -4.05
N THR A 59 -17.06 7.76 -3.01
CA THR A 59 -16.56 8.11 -1.67
C THR A 59 -15.24 7.39 -1.44
N VAL A 60 -14.19 8.16 -1.15
CA VAL A 60 -12.86 7.68 -0.81
C VAL A 60 -12.46 8.16 0.58
N CYS A 61 -11.69 7.33 1.29
CA CYS A 61 -11.15 7.67 2.61
C CYS A 61 -9.65 7.43 2.61
N GLY A 62 -8.91 8.29 3.31
CA GLY A 62 -7.45 8.18 3.38
C GLY A 62 -6.79 9.28 4.19
N TRP A 63 -5.47 9.31 4.13
CA TRP A 63 -4.62 10.32 4.76
C TRP A 63 -4.29 11.43 3.78
N LEU A 64 -4.40 12.67 4.23
CA LEU A 64 -3.96 13.82 3.44
C LEU A 64 -2.43 13.82 3.32
N GLU A 65 -1.91 13.57 2.12
CA GLU A 65 -0.46 13.59 1.90
C GLU A 65 0.06 15.00 1.63
N HIS A 66 -0.67 15.76 0.81
CA HIS A 66 -0.30 17.11 0.45
C HIS A 66 -1.54 17.96 0.18
N CYS A 67 -1.55 19.19 0.69
CA CYS A 67 -2.56 20.21 0.37
C CYS A 67 -1.90 21.41 -0.29
N ARG A 68 -2.41 21.82 -1.46
CA ARG A 68 -2.03 23.08 -2.13
C ARG A 68 -3.21 24.04 -2.03
N LEU A 69 -3.20 24.93 -1.04
CA LEU A 69 -4.29 25.90 -0.84
C LEU A 69 -4.47 26.85 -2.03
N SER A 70 -3.38 27.33 -2.62
CA SER A 70 -3.41 28.28 -3.75
C SER A 70 -4.12 27.70 -4.98
N SER A 71 -3.91 26.41 -5.24
CA SER A 71 -4.46 25.70 -6.40
C SER A 71 -5.63 24.78 -6.04
N ARG A 72 -6.00 24.71 -4.76
CA ARG A 72 -7.15 23.95 -4.25
C ARG A 72 -7.11 22.45 -4.57
N PHE A 73 -5.90 21.89 -4.58
CA PHE A 73 -5.66 20.47 -4.80
C PHE A 73 -5.26 19.79 -3.49
N LEU A 74 -5.92 18.69 -3.19
CA LEU A 74 -5.56 17.78 -2.12
C LEU A 74 -5.08 16.48 -2.75
N VAL A 75 -4.04 15.87 -2.19
CA VAL A 75 -3.62 14.51 -2.54
C VAL A 75 -3.95 13.62 -1.37
N LEU A 76 -4.84 12.66 -1.60
CA LEU A 76 -5.24 11.69 -0.61
C LEU A 76 -4.50 10.38 -0.86
N ARG A 77 -3.91 9.83 0.20
CA ARG A 77 -3.23 8.54 0.19
C ARG A 77 -4.07 7.51 0.92
N ASP A 78 -4.18 6.34 0.34
CA ASP A 78 -4.71 5.14 0.95
C ASP A 78 -3.66 4.03 0.88
N ASP A 79 -3.99 2.88 1.44
CA ASP A 79 -3.15 1.69 1.43
C ASP A 79 -2.82 1.24 -0.01
N ARG A 80 -3.76 1.39 -0.96
CA ARG A 80 -3.60 1.03 -2.38
C ARG A 80 -2.91 2.06 -3.25
N GLY A 81 -2.84 3.33 -2.85
CA GLY A 81 -2.24 4.36 -3.68
C GLY A 81 -2.72 5.78 -3.39
N LEU A 82 -2.50 6.67 -4.35
CA LEU A 82 -2.75 8.11 -4.25
C LEU A 82 -3.87 8.52 -5.22
N ILE A 83 -4.64 9.52 -4.86
CA ILE A 83 -5.60 10.18 -5.77
C ILE A 83 -5.58 11.69 -5.52
N GLN A 84 -5.77 12.46 -6.58
CA GLN A 84 -5.93 13.91 -6.47
C GLN A 84 -7.41 14.25 -6.33
N ILE A 85 -7.67 15.21 -5.46
CA ILE A 85 -8.98 15.77 -5.19
C ILE A 85 -8.90 17.25 -5.53
N TYR A 86 -9.79 17.68 -6.39
CA TYR A 86 -9.97 19.07 -6.76
C TYR A 86 -11.16 19.66 -6.00
N CYS A 87 -10.98 20.80 -5.37
CA CYS A 87 -12.04 21.52 -4.67
C CYS A 87 -12.40 22.78 -5.45
N ASP A 88 -13.56 22.80 -6.11
CA ASP A 88 -14.04 24.01 -6.78
C ASP A 88 -14.31 25.13 -5.75
N LYS A 89 -14.05 26.39 -6.12
CA LYS A 89 -14.20 27.55 -5.23
C LYS A 89 -15.65 27.83 -4.88
N ASN A 90 -16.55 27.56 -5.81
CA ASN A 90 -17.97 27.90 -5.67
C ASN A 90 -18.73 26.86 -4.85
N SER A 91 -18.27 25.60 -4.85
CA SER A 91 -19.01 24.49 -4.24
C SER A 91 -18.59 24.19 -2.80
N LEU A 92 -17.31 24.35 -2.46
CA LEU A 92 -16.80 23.85 -1.18
C LEU A 92 -15.71 24.75 -0.61
N GLN A 93 -15.81 25.15 0.66
CA GLN A 93 -14.66 25.76 1.35
C GLN A 93 -13.67 24.67 1.76
N ILE A 94 -12.36 24.94 1.65
CA ILE A 94 -11.32 24.00 2.06
C ILE A 94 -11.01 24.29 3.53
N PRO A 95 -11.31 23.36 4.45
CA PRO A 95 -10.89 23.46 5.84
C PRO A 95 -9.37 23.58 5.97
N GLN A 96 -8.90 24.16 7.07
CA GLN A 96 -7.49 24.08 7.42
C GLN A 96 -7.15 22.64 7.83
N PHE A 97 -6.25 22.01 7.08
CA PHE A 97 -5.82 20.64 7.35
C PHE A 97 -4.35 20.60 7.75
N ASN A 98 -4.03 19.70 8.67
CA ASN A 98 -2.65 19.26 8.89
C ASN A 98 -2.35 18.07 7.97
N SER A 99 -1.12 17.95 7.50
CA SER A 99 -0.65 16.74 6.81
C SER A 99 -0.94 15.50 7.66
N GLU A 100 -1.25 14.38 7.00
CA GLU A 100 -1.62 13.10 7.59
C GLU A 100 -2.95 13.08 8.38
N SER A 101 -3.77 14.15 8.30
CA SER A 101 -5.14 14.10 8.79
C SER A 101 -5.97 13.09 7.98
N VAL A 102 -6.92 12.42 8.64
CA VAL A 102 -7.77 11.39 8.03
C VAL A 102 -9.03 12.06 7.49
N LEU A 103 -9.26 11.92 6.19
CA LEU A 103 -10.36 12.55 5.48
C LEU A 103 -11.26 11.51 4.82
N ARG A 104 -12.55 11.81 4.78
CA ARG A 104 -13.54 11.18 3.92
C ARG A 104 -13.97 12.20 2.88
N VAL A 105 -13.88 11.84 1.60
CA VAL A 105 -14.24 12.72 0.50
C VAL A 105 -15.21 11.99 -0.42
N THR A 106 -16.35 12.63 -0.68
CA THR A 106 -17.31 12.19 -1.69
C THR A 106 -17.30 13.19 -2.83
N GLY A 107 -17.26 12.68 -4.06
CA GLY A 107 -17.22 13.54 -5.23
C GLY A 107 -17.29 12.77 -6.54
N LYS A 108 -17.32 13.51 -7.64
CA LYS A 108 -17.41 12.95 -8.99
C LYS A 108 -16.03 12.79 -9.61
N VAL A 109 -15.76 11.62 -10.20
CA VAL A 109 -14.50 11.37 -10.93
C VAL A 109 -14.53 12.11 -12.26
N GLN A 110 -13.48 12.87 -12.55
CA GLN A 110 -13.29 13.61 -13.78
C GLN A 110 -11.91 13.30 -14.38
N ALA A 111 -11.80 13.33 -15.70
CA ALA A 111 -10.51 13.33 -16.38
C ALA A 111 -9.79 14.66 -16.13
N ARG A 112 -8.48 14.59 -15.88
CA ARG A 112 -7.68 15.81 -15.79
C ARG A 112 -7.57 16.49 -17.16
N PRO A 113 -7.39 17.82 -17.18
CA PRO A 113 -6.97 18.51 -18.39
C PRO A 113 -5.66 17.89 -18.92
N GLU A 114 -5.51 17.78 -20.24
CA GLU A 114 -4.34 17.13 -20.87
C GLU A 114 -2.99 17.68 -20.38
N LYS A 115 -2.95 18.97 -20.02
CA LYS A 115 -1.77 19.67 -19.50
C LYS A 115 -1.37 19.25 -18.09
N ASP A 116 -2.32 18.74 -17.30
CA ASP A 116 -2.14 18.42 -15.88
C ASP A 116 -2.09 16.89 -15.61
N VAL A 117 -2.02 16.10 -16.67
CA VAL A 117 -1.88 14.64 -16.60
C VAL A 117 -0.51 14.26 -16.02
N ASN A 118 -0.52 13.56 -14.90
CA ASN A 118 0.71 13.13 -14.23
C ASN A 118 1.03 11.64 -14.52
N LYS A 119 1.87 11.40 -15.53
CA LYS A 119 2.28 10.04 -15.94
C LYS A 119 3.06 9.24 -14.87
N ARG A 120 3.53 9.87 -13.79
CA ARG A 120 4.25 9.17 -12.71
C ARG A 120 3.30 8.52 -11.69
N MET A 121 2.03 8.92 -11.69
CA MET A 121 1.02 8.41 -10.78
C MET A 121 0.03 7.51 -11.52
N PRO A 122 -0.32 6.32 -11.00
CA PRO A 122 -1.29 5.43 -11.66
C PRO A 122 -2.65 6.07 -11.92
N THR A 123 -3.08 6.96 -11.02
CA THR A 123 -4.33 7.72 -11.10
C THR A 123 -4.13 9.12 -11.68
N GLY A 124 -2.99 9.37 -12.33
CA GLY A 124 -2.59 10.71 -12.77
C GLY A 124 -3.36 11.27 -13.97
N GLU A 125 -4.19 10.45 -14.63
CA GLU A 125 -5.10 10.86 -15.71
C GLU A 125 -6.45 11.35 -15.18
N ILE A 126 -6.75 11.09 -13.90
CA ILE A 126 -8.04 11.38 -13.29
C ILE A 126 -7.88 12.20 -12.01
N GLU A 127 -8.96 12.84 -11.60
CA GLU A 127 -9.11 13.51 -10.31
C GLU A 127 -10.56 13.41 -9.82
N ILE A 128 -10.78 13.64 -8.54
CA ILE A 128 -12.11 13.67 -7.94
C ILE A 128 -12.47 15.12 -7.67
N VAL A 129 -13.55 15.62 -8.26
CA VAL A 129 -14.13 16.91 -7.88
C VAL A 129 -14.93 16.71 -6.60
N ALA A 130 -14.46 17.28 -5.50
CA ALA A 130 -15.07 17.12 -4.20
C ALA A 130 -16.44 17.81 -4.13
N GLU A 131 -17.46 17.04 -3.75
CA GLU A 131 -18.80 17.52 -3.42
C GLU A 131 -18.93 17.71 -1.90
N SER A 132 -18.33 16.81 -1.11
CA SER A 132 -18.25 16.93 0.34
C SER A 132 -16.92 16.41 0.88
N ILE A 133 -16.41 17.08 1.90
CA ILE A 133 -15.21 16.68 2.63
C ILE A 133 -15.54 16.66 4.12
N GLU A 134 -15.22 15.56 4.76
CA GLU A 134 -15.37 15.37 6.19
C GLU A 134 -14.03 14.96 6.80
N ILE A 135 -13.73 15.53 7.95
CA ILE A 135 -12.53 15.20 8.71
C ILE A 135 -12.91 14.13 9.72
N LEU A 136 -12.40 12.92 9.51
CA LEU A 136 -12.61 11.82 10.45
C LEU A 136 -11.68 11.93 11.65
N SER A 137 -10.46 12.44 11.45
CA SER A 137 -9.50 12.69 12.52
C SER A 137 -8.49 13.75 12.11
N HIS A 138 -8.24 14.71 13.00
CA HIS A 138 -7.13 15.65 12.85
C HIS A 138 -5.80 14.99 13.21
N SER A 139 -4.74 15.34 12.49
CA SER A 139 -3.37 14.95 12.85
C SER A 139 -2.70 16.04 13.68
N SER A 140 -1.99 15.65 14.74
CA SER A 140 -0.98 16.48 15.38
C SER A 140 0.24 16.65 14.47
N PRO A 141 1.10 17.65 14.71
CA PRO A 141 2.37 17.78 14.00
C PRO A 141 3.22 16.52 14.21
N LEU A 142 3.68 15.93 13.10
CA LEU A 142 4.47 14.71 13.09
C LEU A 142 5.97 15.04 13.03
N SER A 143 6.80 14.20 13.65
CA SER A 143 8.25 14.35 13.59
C SER A 143 8.79 14.18 12.16
N PHE A 144 8.20 13.28 11.38
CA PHE A 144 8.47 13.12 9.95
C PHE A 144 7.21 12.67 9.20
N LEU A 145 7.18 12.90 7.89
CA LEU A 145 6.12 12.43 7.01
C LEU A 145 6.46 11.05 6.42
N PRO A 146 5.47 10.18 6.15
CA PRO A 146 5.73 8.86 5.56
C PRO A 146 6.52 8.86 4.25
N LYS A 147 6.39 9.92 3.44
CA LYS A 147 7.15 10.10 2.18
C LYS A 147 8.65 10.33 2.42
N ASP A 148 9.00 10.93 3.56
CA ASP A 148 10.36 11.32 3.92
C ASP A 148 11.05 10.27 4.80
N ALA A 149 10.33 9.20 5.17
CA ALA A 149 10.79 8.17 6.10
C ALA A 149 12.12 7.50 5.68
N ALA A 150 12.45 7.47 4.39
CA ALA A 150 13.73 6.92 3.92
C ALA A 150 14.95 7.75 4.35
N ASN A 151 14.78 9.05 4.63
CA ASN A 151 15.86 9.97 4.97
C ASN A 151 15.98 10.19 6.49
N VAL A 152 15.16 9.52 7.30
CA VAL A 152 15.09 9.67 8.75
C VAL A 152 15.95 8.61 9.44
N ASN A 153 16.53 8.96 10.59
CA ASN A 153 17.31 8.03 11.41
C ASN A 153 16.48 6.79 11.81
N GLU A 154 17.09 5.61 11.77
CA GLU A 154 16.44 4.34 12.11
C GLU A 154 15.80 4.35 13.50
N MET A 155 16.49 4.90 14.50
CA MET A 155 15.96 4.99 15.88
C MET A 155 14.63 5.75 15.94
N GLU A 156 14.51 6.83 15.17
CA GLU A 156 13.29 7.63 15.12
C GLU A 156 12.18 6.92 14.33
N ARG A 157 12.55 6.22 13.23
CA ARG A 157 11.62 5.38 12.48
C ARG A 157 11.07 4.23 13.31
N LEU A 158 11.88 3.63 14.18
CA LEU A 158 11.44 2.58 15.10
C LEU A 158 10.55 3.14 16.21
N LYS A 159 10.90 4.30 16.77
CA LYS A 159 10.06 5.00 17.77
C LYS A 159 8.68 5.34 17.21
N TYR A 160 8.62 5.84 15.98
CA TYR A 160 7.37 6.18 15.29
C TYR A 160 7.04 5.19 14.17
N ARG A 161 7.19 3.89 14.46
CA ARG A 161 7.00 2.84 13.46
C ARG A 161 5.61 2.85 12.85
N TYR A 162 4.59 3.29 13.59
CA TYR A 162 3.22 3.43 13.08
C TYR A 162 3.09 4.47 11.94
N ILE A 163 3.97 5.47 11.86
CA ILE A 163 4.07 6.40 10.73
C ILE A 163 4.90 5.80 9.61
N ASP A 164 6.06 5.20 9.94
CA ASP A 164 6.95 4.57 8.95
C ASP A 164 6.27 3.40 8.21
N LEU A 165 5.39 2.65 8.89
CA LEU A 165 4.55 1.61 8.28
C LEU A 165 3.62 2.15 7.19
N ARG A 166 3.29 3.45 7.18
CA ARG A 166 2.48 4.08 6.12
C ARG A 166 3.27 4.38 4.84
N SER A 167 4.60 4.32 4.90
CA SER A 167 5.45 4.54 3.72
C SER A 167 5.16 3.48 2.66
N SER A 168 5.24 3.88 1.38
CA SER A 168 4.99 2.99 0.25
C SER A 168 5.93 1.78 0.23
N ASN A 169 7.18 1.96 0.67
CA ASN A 169 8.17 0.89 0.78
C ASN A 169 7.78 -0.14 1.85
N MET A 170 7.40 0.31 3.04
CA MET A 170 7.02 -0.60 4.11
C MET A 170 5.71 -1.32 3.83
N GLN A 171 4.73 -0.60 3.28
CA GLN A 171 3.48 -1.18 2.79
C GLN A 171 3.72 -2.28 1.74
N ARG A 172 4.63 -2.05 0.78
CA ARG A 172 5.01 -3.06 -0.21
C ARG A 172 5.63 -4.29 0.46
N ASN A 173 6.56 -4.09 1.38
CA ASN A 173 7.27 -5.17 2.06
C ASN A 173 6.33 -6.04 2.90
N MET A 174 5.42 -5.44 3.66
CA MET A 174 4.48 -6.16 4.51
C MET A 174 3.49 -6.99 3.68
N ARG A 175 2.96 -6.42 2.59
CA ARG A 175 2.07 -7.15 1.68
C ARG A 175 2.79 -8.27 0.96
N PHE A 176 4.01 -8.02 0.50
CA PHE A 176 4.83 -9.03 -0.16
C PHE A 176 5.11 -10.21 0.76
N ARG A 177 5.51 -9.94 2.02
CA ARG A 177 5.68 -10.98 3.05
C ARG A 177 4.40 -11.78 3.25
N SER A 178 3.25 -11.12 3.39
CA SER A 178 1.95 -11.79 3.55
C SER A 178 1.63 -12.69 2.34
N SER A 179 1.86 -12.19 1.13
CA SER A 179 1.60 -12.93 -0.11
C SER A 179 2.46 -14.18 -0.23
N ILE A 180 3.75 -14.07 0.11
CA ILE A 180 4.67 -15.22 0.08
C ILE A 180 4.22 -16.28 1.08
N ILE A 181 3.95 -15.89 2.31
CA ILE A 181 3.55 -16.84 3.37
C ILE A 181 2.26 -17.57 2.96
N LEU A 182 1.29 -16.84 2.39
CA LEU A 182 0.05 -17.45 1.90
C LEU A 182 0.31 -18.46 0.77
N GLN A 183 1.17 -18.12 -0.19
CA GLN A 183 1.52 -19.05 -1.27
C GLN A 183 2.27 -20.28 -0.76
N MET A 184 3.19 -20.12 0.19
CA MET A 184 3.88 -21.24 0.83
C MET A 184 2.89 -22.17 1.54
N ARG A 185 1.94 -21.61 2.29
CA ARG A 185 0.89 -22.38 2.97
C ARG A 185 -0.01 -23.11 1.98
N SER A 186 -0.45 -22.43 0.92
CA SER A 186 -1.26 -23.04 -0.14
C SER A 186 -0.52 -24.22 -0.77
N PHE A 187 0.76 -24.05 -1.14
CA PHE A 187 1.57 -25.14 -1.68
C PHE A 187 1.69 -26.33 -0.71
N LEU A 188 2.14 -26.10 0.52
CA LEU A 188 2.37 -27.18 1.48
C LEU A 188 1.07 -27.89 1.87
N CYS A 189 0.05 -27.13 2.27
CA CYS A 189 -1.16 -27.70 2.84
C CYS A 189 -2.14 -28.21 1.76
N GLN A 190 -2.37 -27.43 0.71
CA GLN A 190 -3.39 -27.76 -0.30
C GLN A 190 -2.86 -28.70 -1.36
N ASN A 191 -1.62 -28.49 -1.84
CA ASN A 191 -1.08 -29.27 -2.96
C ASN A 191 -0.32 -30.52 -2.51
N ASN A 192 0.26 -30.48 -1.31
CA ASN A 192 1.18 -31.53 -0.83
C ASN A 192 0.67 -32.25 0.42
N GLY A 193 -0.51 -31.91 0.95
CA GLY A 193 -1.16 -32.63 2.05
C GLY A 193 -0.49 -32.48 3.42
N PHE A 194 0.33 -31.44 3.62
CA PHE A 194 0.88 -31.13 4.94
C PHE A 194 -0.20 -30.53 5.85
N THR A 195 -0.11 -30.78 7.15
CA THR A 195 -0.98 -30.17 8.17
C THR A 195 -0.23 -29.05 8.88
N GLU A 196 -0.82 -27.86 8.93
CA GLU A 196 -0.31 -26.76 9.77
C GLU A 196 -0.60 -27.09 11.24
N ILE A 197 0.45 -27.33 12.03
CA ILE A 197 0.39 -27.65 13.46
C ILE A 197 1.00 -26.50 14.25
N GLU A 198 0.21 -25.87 15.12
CA GLU A 198 0.71 -24.87 16.06
C GLU A 198 1.37 -25.58 17.24
N THR A 199 2.64 -25.26 17.50
CA THR A 199 3.36 -25.77 18.67
C THR A 199 3.22 -24.79 19.84
N PRO A 200 3.14 -25.25 21.09
CA PRO A 200 3.04 -24.35 22.26
C PRO A 200 4.26 -23.42 22.32
N TYR A 201 4.18 -22.25 22.97
CA TYR A 201 5.34 -21.33 23.05
C TYR A 201 6.19 -21.52 24.31
N LEU A 202 5.60 -22.04 25.39
CA LEU A 202 6.27 -22.23 26.67
C LEU A 202 7.00 -23.58 26.69
N PHE A 203 8.30 -23.56 26.40
CA PHE A 203 9.15 -24.76 26.38
C PHE A 203 10.19 -24.76 27.49
N LYS A 204 10.62 -25.97 27.88
CA LYS A 204 11.86 -26.16 28.64
C LYS A 204 13.05 -25.85 27.73
N ILE A 205 14.08 -25.19 28.28
CA ILE A 205 15.31 -24.85 27.54
C ILE A 205 15.97 -26.13 27.00
N THR A 206 16.25 -26.14 25.70
CA THR A 206 17.00 -27.23 25.04
C THR A 206 18.51 -27.00 25.22
N PRO A 207 19.27 -27.97 25.78
CA PRO A 207 20.70 -27.81 25.98
C PRO A 207 21.43 -27.85 24.62
N GLY A 208 21.98 -26.71 24.18
CA GLY A 208 22.73 -26.59 22.93
C GLY A 208 22.47 -25.30 22.13
N GLU A 209 21.43 -24.55 22.47
CA GLU A 209 21.12 -23.28 21.82
C GLU A 209 21.50 -22.08 22.70
N SER A 210 21.99 -21.00 22.09
CA SER A 210 22.26 -19.74 22.79
C SER A 210 20.96 -19.13 23.27
N VAL A 211 20.70 -19.22 24.57
CA VAL A 211 19.59 -18.55 25.23
C VAL A 211 19.87 -17.05 25.27
N CYS A 212 19.39 -16.31 24.28
CA CYS A 212 19.27 -14.84 24.35
C CYS A 212 17.91 -14.47 24.96
N ILE A 213 17.60 -14.99 26.14
CA ILE A 213 16.45 -14.53 26.94
C ILE A 213 16.94 -14.43 28.38
N ASN A 214 17.62 -13.32 28.70
CA ASN A 214 17.72 -12.87 30.08
C ASN A 214 16.45 -12.05 30.35
N PHE A 215 15.58 -12.57 31.20
CA PHE A 215 14.51 -11.79 31.83
C PHE A 215 15.10 -10.76 32.78
#